data_AF-A0A2Z5FUF0-F1
#
_entry.id   AF-A0A2Z5FUF0-F1
#
_cell.length_a   1.000
_cell.length_b   1.000
_cell.length_c   1.000
_cell.angle_alpha   90.00
_cell.angle_beta   90.00
_cell.angle_gamma   90.00
#
_symmetry.space_group_name_H-M   'P 1'
#
loop_
_entity.id
_entity.type
_entity.pdbx_description
1 polymer ?
#
loop_
_entity_poly.entity_id
_entity_poly.type
_entity_poly.pdbx_seq_one_letter_code
_entity_poly.pdbx_strand_id
1 'polypeptide(L)' 'MDRNQILESIDEEITRLQHVKALLSATNGHRLLSTSGRGNGAQAPKKRILSDDARNRIAQAQKRRWAKQRKETAQAKKA' A
#
# COMPACT_ATOMS: atom_id res chain seq x y z
N MET A 1 -13.51 -19.18 38.98
CA MET A 1 -12.52 -18.42 38.20
C MET A 1 -11.33 -18.18 39.08
N ASP A 2 -10.19 -18.77 38.73
CA ASP A 2 -8.92 -18.52 39.42
C ASP A 2 -8.28 -17.23 38.89
N ARG A 3 -7.54 -16.51 39.73
CA ARG A 3 -6.82 -15.28 39.34
C ARG A 3 -5.89 -15.54 38.15
N ASN A 4 -5.22 -16.69 38.13
CA ASN A 4 -4.29 -17.06 37.08
C ASN A 4 -5.01 -17.26 35.73
N GLN A 5 -6.21 -17.84 35.75
CA GLN A 5 -7.04 -18.02 34.54
C GLN A 5 -7.47 -16.67 33.95
N ILE A 6 -7.77 -15.67 34.79
CA ILE A 6 -8.12 -14.32 34.34
C ILE A 6 -6.90 -13.67 33.67
N LEU A 7 -5.70 -13.80 34.26
CA LEU A 7 -4.48 -13.25 33.68
C LEU A 7 -4.15 -13.90 32.33
N GLU A 8 -4.26 -15.22 32.23
CA GLU A 8 -4.04 -15.96 30.98
C GLU A 8 -5.02 -15.49 29.88
N SER A 9 -6.30 -15.33 30.21
CA SER A 9 -7.28 -14.82 29.24
C SER A 9 -7.01 -13.37 28.78
N ILE A 10 -6.45 -12.53 29.67
CA ILE A 10 -6.06 -11.16 29.35
C ILE A 10 -4.85 -11.17 28.42
N ASP A 11 -3.85 -12.00 28.69
CA ASP A 11 -2.67 -12.12 27.84
C ASP A 11 -3.05 -12.60 26.44
N GLU A 12 -3.92 -13.61 26.33
CA GLU A 12 -4.45 -14.07 25.04
C GLU A 12 -5.14 -12.94 24.26
N GLU A 13 -6.00 -12.15 24.92
CA GLU A 13 -6.68 -11.02 24.27
C GLU A 13 -5.69 -9.91 23.87
N ILE A 14 -4.66 -9.64 24.70
CA ILE A 14 -3.58 -8.71 24.36
C ILE A 14 -2.85 -9.16 23.10
N THR A 15 -2.49 -10.45 22.99
CA THR A 15 -1.81 -10.97 21.78
C THR A 15 -2.67 -10.83 20.53
N ARG A 16 -3.98 -11.12 20.65
CA ARG A 16 -4.94 -10.96 19.56
C ARG A 16 -5.03 -9.50 19.10
N LEU A 17 -5.16 -8.55 20.03
CA LEU A 17 -5.26 -7.13 19.70
C LEU A 17 -3.96 -6.60 19.10
N GLN A 18 -2.80 -7.05 19.57
CA GLN A 18 -1.51 -6.71 18.97
C GLN A 18 -1.39 -7.23 17.53
N HIS A 19 -1.84 -8.46 17.26
CA HIS A 19 -1.86 -9.03 15.93
C HIS A 19 -2.77 -8.22 14.97
N VAL A 20 -3.98 -7.91 15.41
CA VAL A 20 -4.92 -7.07 14.64
C VAL A 20 -4.33 -5.69 14.39
N LYS A 21 -3.71 -5.06 15.39
CA LYS A 21 -3.03 -3.77 15.23
C LYS A 21 -1.88 -3.85 14.21
N ALA A 22 -1.11 -4.93 14.20
CA ALA A 22 -0.03 -5.12 13.22
C ALA A 22 -0.59 -5.26 11.80
N LEU A 23 -1.64 -6.06 11.62
CA LEU A 23 -2.33 -6.20 10.33
C LEU A 23 -2.91 -4.86 9.86
N LEU A 24 -3.63 -4.15 10.73
CA LEU A 24 -4.23 -2.86 10.42
C LEU A 24 -3.19 -1.77 10.21
N SER A 25 -2.07 -1.78 10.93
CA SER A 25 -0.95 -0.85 10.69
C SER A 25 -0.27 -1.14 9.35
N ALA A 26 -0.15 -2.42 8.97
CA ALA A 26 0.40 -2.81 7.68
C ALA A 26 -0.53 -2.42 6.50
N THR A 27 -1.85 -2.46 6.69
CA THR A 27 -2.85 -2.13 5.64
C THR A 27 -3.22 -0.64 5.60
N ASN A 28 -3.29 0.03 6.75
CA ASN A 28 -3.41 1.50 6.84
C ASN A 28 -2.10 2.20 6.45
N GLY A 29 -1.03 1.42 6.27
CA GLY A 29 0.17 1.80 5.58
C GLY A 29 -0.14 2.15 4.13
N HIS A 30 -0.43 3.42 3.90
CA HIS A 30 0.01 4.20 2.75
C HIS A 30 1.55 4.06 2.58
N ARG A 31 2.01 2.83 2.31
CA ARG A 31 3.37 2.39 1.98
C ARG A 31 3.82 2.92 0.61
N LEU A 32 3.19 3.97 0.12
CA LEU A 32 3.69 4.81 -0.95
C LEU A 32 4.56 5.96 -0.42
N LEU A 33 4.59 6.19 0.91
CA LEU A 33 5.42 7.23 1.53
C LEU A 33 6.58 6.71 2.39
N SER A 34 6.79 5.40 2.52
CA SER A 34 8.02 4.87 3.13
C SER A 34 9.16 4.82 2.11
N THR A 35 9.49 5.98 1.57
CA THR A 35 10.87 6.32 1.17
C THR A 35 11.42 7.21 2.29
N SER A 36 11.63 6.63 3.47
CA SER A 36 12.35 7.33 4.53
C SER A 36 13.23 6.39 5.35
N GLY A 37 14.05 5.62 4.64
CA GLY A 37 15.48 5.53 4.98
C GLY A 37 16.24 6.77 4.47
N ARG A 38 15.61 7.96 4.54
CA ARG A 38 16.29 9.23 4.31
C ARG A 38 16.85 9.64 5.66
N GLY A 39 18.10 9.28 5.87
CA GLY A 39 18.90 9.91 6.92
C GLY A 39 18.76 11.43 6.80
N ASN A 40 18.59 12.08 7.95
CA ASN A 40 18.65 13.53 8.07
C ASN A 40 19.96 14.02 7.43
N GLY A 41 19.89 14.56 6.20
CA GLY A 41 21.04 15.14 5.50
C GLY A 41 21.18 14.81 4.01
N ALA A 42 20.44 13.85 3.44
CA ALA A 42 20.55 13.58 2.00
C ALA A 42 19.75 14.60 1.17
N GLN A 43 20.44 15.42 0.36
CA GLN A 43 19.77 16.31 -0.59
C GLN A 43 18.81 15.53 -1.49
N ALA A 44 17.60 16.08 -1.68
CA ALA A 44 16.60 15.44 -2.53
C ALA A 44 17.15 15.28 -3.95
N PRO A 45 16.99 14.11 -4.60
CA PRO A 45 17.48 13.91 -5.96
C PRO A 45 16.81 14.89 -6.91
N LYS A 46 17.61 15.51 -7.79
CA LYS A 46 17.09 16.40 -8.84
C LYS A 46 16.11 15.65 -9.72
N LYS A 47 14.89 16.18 -9.86
CA LYS A 47 13.87 15.60 -10.73
C LYS A 47 14.33 15.74 -12.19
N ARG A 48 14.24 14.65 -12.96
CA ARG A 48 14.51 14.65 -14.40
C ARG A 48 13.31 15.26 -15.15
N ILE A 49 13.57 16.17 -16.09
CA ILE A 49 12.55 16.75 -16.97
C ILE A 49 12.40 15.85 -18.20
N LEU A 50 11.17 15.47 -18.53
CA LEU A 50 10.86 14.60 -19.66
C LEU A 50 10.55 15.43 -20.91
N SER A 51 11.04 15.00 -22.08
CA SER A 51 10.71 15.61 -23.37
C SER A 51 9.24 15.42 -23.76
N ASP A 52 8.74 16.28 -24.65
CA ASP A 52 7.33 16.29 -25.06
C ASP A 52 6.91 14.99 -25.75
N ASP A 53 7.76 14.47 -26.64
CA ASP A 53 7.55 13.19 -27.30
C ASP A 53 7.44 12.03 -26.30
N ALA A 54 8.31 12.01 -25.27
CA ALA A 54 8.25 10.97 -24.26
C ALA A 54 6.99 11.10 -23.38
N ARG A 55 6.54 12.32 -23.07
CA ARG A 55 5.23 12.55 -22.42
C ARG A 55 4.07 12.00 -23.26
N ASN A 56 4.11 12.23 -24.58
CA ASN A 56 3.08 11.73 -25.52
C ASN A 56 3.04 10.20 -25.57
N ARG A 57 4.21 9.54 -25.60
CA ARG A 57 4.31 8.07 -25.58
C ARG A 57 3.72 7.46 -24.31
N ILE A 58 3.99 8.08 -23.16
CA ILE A 58 3.40 7.65 -21.87
C ILE A 58 1.88 7.78 -21.91
N ALA A 59 1.33 8.90 -22.39
CA ALA A 59 -0.11 9.12 -22.48
C ALA A 59 -0.80 8.08 -23.37
N GLN A 60 -0.22 7.76 -24.54
CA GLN A 60 -0.74 6.71 -25.42
C GLN A 60 -0.70 5.33 -24.74
N ALA A 61 0.40 4.99 -24.06
CA ALA A 61 0.52 3.74 -23.33
C ALA A 61 -0.52 3.63 -22.20
N GLN A 62 -0.77 4.72 -21.47
CA GLN A 62 -1.79 4.75 -20.42
C GLN A 62 -3.20 4.54 -20.99
N LYS A 63 -3.55 5.19 -22.10
CA LYS A 63 -4.83 4.96 -22.80
C LYS A 63 -5.01 3.48 -23.16
N ARG A 64 -3.97 2.82 -23.68
CA ARG A 64 -4.00 1.39 -24.00
C ARG A 64 -4.22 0.52 -22.76
N ARG A 65 -3.50 0.81 -21.66
CA ARG A 65 -3.66 0.10 -20.39
C ARG A 65 -5.08 0.24 -19.82
N TRP A 66 -5.64 1.46 -19.83
CA TRP A 66 -7.01 1.69 -19.39
C TRP A 66 -8.04 0.99 -20.26
N ALA A 67 -7.85 0.97 -21.59
CA ALA A 67 -8.74 0.21 -22.47
C ALA A 67 -8.74 -1.29 -22.11
N LYS A 68 -7.57 -1.87 -21.84
CA LYS A 68 -7.45 -3.27 -21.40
C LYS A 68 -8.18 -3.52 -20.08
N GLN A 69 -7.91 -2.70 -19.07
CA GLN A 69 -8.54 -2.81 -17.75
C GLN A 69 -10.08 -2.67 -17.83
N ARG A 70 -10.58 -1.74 -18.66
CA ARG A 70 -12.02 -1.57 -18.86
C ARG A 70 -12.66 -2.78 -19.53
N LYS A 71 -11.98 -3.40 -20.50
CA LYS A 71 -12.45 -4.64 -21.14
C LYS A 71 -12.48 -5.81 -20.15
N GLU A 72 -11.44 -5.97 -19.34
CA GLU A 72 -11.35 -7.02 -18.32
C GLU A 72 -12.45 -6.86 -17.26
N THR A 73 -12.63 -5.64 -16.74
CA THR A 73 -13.70 -5.34 -15.77
C THR A 73 -15.10 -5.49 -16.36
N ALA A 74 -15.31 -5.16 -17.64
CA ALA A 74 -16.57 -5.40 -18.32
C ALA A 74 -16.85 -6.89 -18.55
N GLN A 75 -15.82 -7.70 -18.82
CA GLN A 75 -15.96 -9.16 -18.94
C GLN A 75 -16.23 -9.81 -17.59
N ALA A 76 -15.54 -9.39 -16.52
CA ALA A 76 -15.77 -9.87 -15.17
C ALA A 76 -17.17 -9.54 -14.62
N LYS A 77 -17.85 -8.51 -15.16
CA LYS A 77 -19.24 -8.18 -14.83
C LYS A 77 -20.29 -8.98 -15.63
N LYS A 78 -19.87 -9.63 -16.72
CA LYS A 78 -20.74 -10.45 -17.59
C LYS A 78 -20.68 -11.95 -17.25
N ALA A 79 -19.63 -12.39 -16.58
CA ALA A 79 -19.52 -13.72 -15.99
C ALA A 79 -20.18 -13.73 -14.60
#